data_AF-A0A2W0A347-F1
#
_entry.id   AF-A0A2W0A347-F1
#
_cell.length_a   1.000
_cell.length_b   1.000
_cell.length_c   1.000
_cell.angle_alpha   90.00
_cell.angle_beta   90.00
_cell.angle_gamma   90.00
#
_symmetry.space_group_name_H-M   'P 1'
#
loop_
_entity.id
_entity.type
_entity.pdbx_description
1 polymer ?
#
loop_
_entity_poly.entity_id
_entity_poly.type
_entity_poly.pdbx_seq_one_letter_code
_entity_poly.pdbx_strand_id
1 'polypeptide(L)'
;MQAKCGAESVNLTGGGDMARKFYREVMAAVLLLMVSLATAPVVQAQTQAQEAGRRINQLAPDEHQAIMELMTNLMPRDSFEKRMEQVREQMFAQVSEVAAQQRRPLPYDASERMQRAMKNAISYEDVLYLTAEAYVKHFTAAEIREIADFYNMPVGRKLARLQPEIMADIMPKISDTINDRVLKAMQREGLTIRSVSSNQ
;
A
#
# COMPACT_ATOMS: atom_id res chain seq x y z
N MET A 1 -37.14 14.59 86.32
CA MET A 1 -35.84 15.05 85.79
C MET A 1 -35.49 14.16 84.61
N GLN A 2 -35.92 14.52 83.39
CA GLN A 2 -35.08 15.16 82.36
C GLN A 2 -33.76 14.42 82.07
N ALA A 3 -33.73 13.70 80.93
CA ALA A 3 -32.66 13.79 79.92
C ALA A 3 -33.18 13.15 78.61
N LYS A 4 -33.58 13.99 77.66
CA LYS A 4 -33.82 13.65 76.25
C LYS A 4 -32.47 13.76 75.53
N CYS A 5 -31.93 12.68 74.99
CA CYS A 5 -30.92 12.72 73.93
C CYS A 5 -31.62 12.52 72.58
N GLY A 6 -31.51 13.52 71.70
CA GLY A 6 -31.97 13.43 70.31
C GLY A 6 -30.91 12.75 69.43
N ALA A 7 -31.37 11.88 68.54
CA ALA A 7 -30.60 11.40 67.39
C ALA A 7 -31.39 11.77 66.14
N GLU A 8 -30.88 12.73 65.38
CA GLU A 8 -31.39 13.20 64.10
C GLU A 8 -30.65 12.43 63.01
N SER A 9 -31.36 11.57 62.27
CA SER A 9 -30.81 10.81 61.14
C SER A 9 -30.96 11.62 59.85
N VAL A 10 -29.86 12.17 59.34
CA VAL A 10 -29.79 12.80 58.02
C VAL A 10 -29.85 11.72 56.94
N ASN A 11 -30.88 11.78 56.10
CA ASN A 11 -31.13 10.86 55.00
C ASN A 11 -30.39 11.36 53.73
N LEU A 12 -29.35 10.65 53.28
CA LEU A 12 -28.59 10.95 52.07
C LEU A 12 -29.10 10.13 50.88
N THR A 13 -30.14 10.62 50.21
CA THR A 13 -30.57 10.11 48.90
C THR A 13 -30.46 11.22 47.86
N GLY A 14 -29.33 11.29 47.14
CA GLY A 14 -29.16 12.32 46.10
C GLY A 14 -27.86 12.31 45.30
N GLY A 15 -27.22 11.15 45.07
CA GLY A 15 -25.88 11.10 44.42
C GLY A 15 -25.74 10.21 43.18
N GLY A 16 -26.79 9.55 42.70
CA GLY A 16 -26.66 8.45 41.73
C GLY A 16 -26.87 8.77 40.24
N ASP A 17 -27.48 9.92 39.92
CA ASP A 17 -28.04 10.16 38.58
C ASP A 17 -27.18 11.11 37.72
N MET A 18 -26.40 11.98 38.37
CA MET A 18 -25.50 12.92 37.68
C MET A 18 -24.26 12.21 37.10
N ALA A 19 -23.74 11.20 37.79
CA ALA A 19 -22.58 10.43 37.36
C ALA A 19 -22.84 9.59 36.10
N ARG A 20 -24.09 9.10 35.91
CA ARG A 20 -24.44 8.26 34.75
C ARG A 20 -24.58 9.05 33.46
N LYS A 21 -25.09 10.28 33.53
CA LYS A 21 -25.17 11.19 32.36
C LYS A 21 -23.79 11.65 31.93
N PHE A 22 -22.92 11.98 32.88
CA PHE A 22 -21.54 12.38 32.59
C PHE A 22 -20.74 11.24 31.95
N TYR A 23 -20.87 10.01 32.46
CA TYR A 23 -20.18 8.84 31.90
C TYR A 23 -20.67 8.49 30.49
N ARG A 24 -21.96 8.71 30.18
CA ARG A 24 -22.53 8.41 28.85
C ARG A 24 -22.07 9.40 27.78
N GLU A 25 -21.99 10.68 28.11
CA GLU A 25 -21.48 11.74 27.23
C GLU A 25 -19.97 11.61 27.01
N VAL A 26 -19.21 11.34 28.08
CA VAL A 26 -17.75 11.16 28.00
C VAL A 26 -17.38 9.86 27.25
N MET A 27 -18.10 8.75 27.47
CA MET A 27 -17.88 7.51 26.70
C MET A 27 -18.28 7.64 25.23
N ALA A 28 -19.33 8.41 24.89
CA ALA A 28 -19.70 8.68 23.50
C ALA A 28 -18.61 9.50 22.78
N ALA A 29 -18.03 10.50 23.44
CA ALA A 29 -16.93 11.29 22.91
C ALA A 29 -15.64 10.47 22.74
N VAL A 30 -15.32 9.57 23.68
CA VAL A 30 -14.15 8.68 23.60
C VAL A 30 -14.32 7.59 22.52
N LEU A 31 -15.53 7.06 22.31
CA LEU A 31 -15.84 6.14 21.22
C LEU A 31 -15.74 6.80 19.84
N LEU A 32 -16.15 8.06 19.71
CA LEU A 32 -15.97 8.84 18.47
C LEU A 32 -14.49 9.19 18.21
N LEU A 33 -13.69 9.40 19.26
CA LEU A 33 -12.26 9.72 19.13
C LEU A 33 -11.38 8.48 18.85
N MET A 34 -11.81 7.28 19.27
CA MET A 34 -11.09 6.02 19.02
C MET A 34 -11.30 5.46 17.60
N VAL A 35 -12.36 5.86 16.90
CA VAL A 35 -12.64 5.39 15.51
C VAL A 35 -11.78 6.13 14.47
N SER A 36 -11.17 7.28 14.80
CA SER A 36 -10.42 8.11 13.83
C SER A 36 -8.94 7.76 13.65
N LEU A 37 -8.34 6.88 14.47
CA LEU A 37 -6.88 6.68 14.49
C LEU A 37 -6.35 5.50 13.66
N ALA A 38 -7.21 4.63 13.13
CA ALA A 38 -6.77 3.46 12.35
C ALA A 38 -6.88 3.61 10.82
N THR A 39 -7.47 4.70 10.30
CA THR A 39 -7.72 4.88 8.86
C THR A 39 -6.77 5.85 8.17
N ALA A 40 -5.87 6.51 8.91
CA ALA A 40 -5.02 7.58 8.40
C ALA A 40 -4.23 7.23 7.11
N PRO A 41 -3.51 6.10 6.99
CA PRO A 41 -2.69 5.84 5.81
C PRO A 41 -3.53 5.54 4.56
N VAL A 42 -4.65 4.84 4.71
CA VAL A 42 -5.55 4.51 3.59
C VAL A 42 -6.27 5.77 3.10
N VAL A 43 -6.77 6.59 4.03
CA VAL A 43 -7.42 7.87 3.69
C VAL A 43 -6.43 8.81 3.01
N GLN A 44 -5.18 8.87 3.47
CA GLN A 44 -4.16 9.72 2.85
C GLN A 44 -3.80 9.25 1.42
N ALA A 45 -3.61 7.95 1.20
CA ALA A 45 -3.32 7.42 -0.15
C ALA A 45 -4.48 7.67 -1.12
N GLN A 46 -5.72 7.44 -0.67
CA GLN A 46 -6.92 7.73 -1.47
C GLN A 46 -7.07 9.24 -1.75
N THR A 47 -6.75 10.10 -0.79
CA THR A 47 -6.80 11.56 -0.98
C THR A 47 -5.77 12.00 -2.02
N GLN A 48 -4.54 11.47 -1.97
CA GLN A 48 -3.50 11.78 -2.96
C GLN A 48 -3.91 11.36 -4.37
N ALA A 49 -4.45 10.15 -4.54
CA ALA A 49 -4.91 9.68 -5.84
C ALA A 49 -6.07 10.53 -6.38
N GLN A 50 -7.02 10.93 -5.52
CA GLN A 50 -8.12 11.81 -5.90
C GLN A 50 -7.64 13.21 -6.31
N GLU A 51 -6.67 13.77 -5.59
CA GLU A 51 -6.08 15.07 -5.93
C GLU A 51 -5.29 15.01 -7.25
N ALA A 52 -4.49 13.96 -7.44
CA ALA A 52 -3.80 13.70 -8.70
C ALA A 52 -4.81 13.63 -9.85
N GLY A 53 -5.89 12.85 -9.69
CA GLY A 53 -6.96 12.75 -10.67
C GLY A 53 -7.61 14.10 -10.98
N ARG A 54 -7.87 14.94 -9.97
CA ARG A 54 -8.38 16.30 -10.18
C ARG A 54 -7.43 17.17 -10.99
N ARG A 55 -6.13 17.17 -10.65
CA ARG A 55 -5.11 17.96 -11.35
C ARG A 55 -4.96 17.52 -12.80
N ILE A 56 -4.90 16.21 -13.03
CA ILE A 56 -4.81 15.65 -14.38
C ILE A 56 -6.06 16.01 -15.19
N ASN A 57 -7.26 15.86 -14.61
CA ASN A 57 -8.51 16.21 -15.30
C ASN A 57 -8.71 17.73 -15.53
N GLN A 58 -7.86 18.58 -14.99
CA GLN A 58 -7.86 20.04 -15.23
C GLN A 58 -6.90 20.47 -16.35
N LEU A 59 -6.09 19.54 -16.90
CA LEU A 59 -5.23 19.82 -18.03
C LEU A 59 -6.05 20.17 -19.28
N ALA A 60 -5.40 20.80 -20.26
CA ALA A 60 -6.02 21.01 -21.56
C ALA A 60 -6.44 19.66 -22.18
N PRO A 61 -7.55 19.58 -22.94
CA PRO A 61 -8.07 18.31 -23.44
C PRO A 61 -7.07 17.45 -24.23
N ASP A 62 -6.21 18.10 -25.03
CA ASP A 62 -5.16 17.43 -25.80
C ASP A 62 -4.05 16.88 -24.90
N GLU A 63 -3.66 17.62 -23.87
CA GLU A 63 -2.64 17.22 -22.89
C GLU A 63 -3.14 16.07 -22.02
N HIS A 64 -4.39 16.16 -21.56
CA HIS A 64 -5.07 15.09 -20.83
C HIS A 64 -5.12 13.80 -21.64
N GLN A 65 -5.53 13.89 -22.90
CA GLN A 65 -5.59 12.73 -23.78
C GLN A 65 -4.19 12.10 -23.97
N ALA A 66 -3.19 12.92 -24.29
CA ALA A 66 -1.82 12.44 -24.55
C ALA A 66 -1.22 11.74 -23.33
N ILE A 67 -1.36 12.31 -22.12
CA ILE A 67 -0.79 11.69 -20.91
C ILE A 67 -1.53 10.40 -20.54
N MET A 68 -2.85 10.36 -20.64
CA MET A 68 -3.63 9.18 -20.28
C MET A 68 -3.40 8.02 -21.26
N GLU A 69 -3.27 8.33 -22.55
CA GLU A 69 -2.91 7.35 -23.58
C GLU A 69 -1.50 6.79 -23.34
N LEU A 70 -0.51 7.66 -23.06
CA LEU A 70 0.84 7.24 -22.71
C LEU A 70 0.84 6.31 -21.48
N MET A 71 0.15 6.69 -20.40
CA MET A 71 0.09 5.88 -19.19
C MET A 71 -0.56 4.52 -19.44
N THR A 72 -1.61 4.47 -20.27
CA THR A 72 -2.27 3.21 -20.64
C THR A 72 -1.37 2.31 -21.48
N ASN A 73 -0.56 2.89 -22.37
CA ASN A 73 0.41 2.14 -23.17
C ASN A 73 1.58 1.60 -22.34
N LEU A 74 2.08 2.39 -21.38
CA LEU A 74 3.16 1.98 -20.48
C LEU A 74 2.68 0.96 -19.43
N MET A 75 1.44 1.08 -18.99
CA MET A 75 0.82 0.22 -17.99
C MET A 75 -0.53 -0.30 -18.48
N PRO A 76 -0.56 -1.29 -19.40
CA PRO A 76 -1.79 -1.90 -19.85
C PRO A 76 -2.56 -2.52 -18.68
N ARG A 77 -3.89 -2.40 -18.67
CA ARG A 77 -4.76 -2.89 -17.59
C ARG A 77 -4.51 -4.36 -17.27
N ASP A 78 -4.49 -5.23 -18.27
CA ASP A 78 -4.27 -6.67 -18.06
C ASP A 78 -2.92 -6.98 -17.37
N SER A 79 -1.87 -6.23 -17.74
CA SER A 79 -0.54 -6.37 -17.14
C SER A 79 -0.52 -5.86 -15.69
N PHE A 80 -1.25 -4.78 -15.41
CA PHE A 80 -1.44 -4.26 -14.06
C PHE A 80 -2.20 -5.27 -13.19
N GLU A 81 -3.33 -5.79 -13.67
CA GLU A 81 -4.16 -6.74 -12.92
C GLU A 81 -3.38 -8.02 -12.58
N LYS A 82 -2.64 -8.59 -13.55
CA LYS A 82 -1.77 -9.74 -13.31
C LYS A 82 -0.70 -9.46 -12.25
N ARG A 83 -0.10 -8.27 -12.29
CA ARG A 83 0.93 -7.87 -11.30
C ARG A 83 0.31 -7.70 -9.92
N MET A 84 -0.85 -7.07 -9.84
CA MET A 84 -1.58 -6.89 -8.57
C MET A 84 -2.03 -8.22 -7.98
N GLU A 85 -2.41 -9.17 -8.83
CA GLU A 85 -2.73 -10.54 -8.41
C GLU A 85 -1.52 -11.22 -7.77
N GLN A 86 -0.34 -11.15 -8.42
CA GLN A 86 0.90 -11.68 -7.84
C GLN A 86 1.28 -11.02 -6.51
N VAL A 87 1.17 -9.69 -6.42
CA VAL A 87 1.43 -8.95 -5.18
C VAL A 87 0.49 -9.42 -4.07
N ARG A 88 -0.79 -9.64 -4.40
CA ARG A 88 -1.79 -10.11 -3.46
C ARG A 88 -1.52 -11.54 -2.98
N GLU A 89 -1.14 -12.44 -3.88
CA GLU A 89 -0.74 -13.80 -3.53
C GLU A 89 0.47 -13.82 -2.58
N GLN A 90 1.51 -13.04 -2.90
CA GLN A 90 2.71 -12.91 -2.07
C GLN A 90 2.39 -12.33 -0.69
N MET A 91 1.56 -11.28 -0.64
CA MET A 91 1.15 -10.68 0.63
C MET A 91 0.33 -11.65 1.48
N PHE A 92 -0.60 -12.41 0.86
CA PHE A 92 -1.37 -13.41 1.57
C PHE A 92 -0.49 -14.56 2.10
N ALA A 93 0.50 -15.01 1.33
CA ALA A 93 1.47 -16.01 1.79
C ALA A 93 2.24 -15.49 3.01
N GLN A 94 2.72 -14.24 2.98
CA GLN A 94 3.41 -13.63 4.12
C GLN A 94 2.51 -13.51 5.36
N VAL A 95 1.27 -13.06 5.20
CA VAL A 95 0.32 -12.96 6.32
C VAL A 95 0.00 -14.34 6.90
N SER A 96 -0.15 -15.36 6.04
CA SER A 96 -0.39 -16.75 6.46
C SER A 96 0.78 -17.32 7.26
N GLU A 97 2.01 -17.05 6.83
CA GLU A 97 3.23 -17.45 7.53
C GLU A 97 3.30 -16.81 8.93
N VAL A 98 3.08 -15.50 9.04
CA VAL A 98 3.05 -14.79 10.34
C VAL A 98 1.96 -15.34 11.25
N ALA A 99 0.78 -15.61 10.70
CA ALA A 99 -0.34 -16.18 11.43
C ALA A 99 -0.03 -17.58 11.98
N ALA A 100 0.62 -18.43 11.18
CA ALA A 100 1.09 -19.75 11.58
C ALA A 100 2.13 -19.67 12.71
N GLN A 101 3.12 -18.78 12.59
CA GLN A 101 4.14 -18.56 13.63
C GLN A 101 3.53 -18.10 14.96
N GLN A 102 2.48 -17.28 14.90
CA GLN A 102 1.75 -16.80 16.08
C GLN A 102 0.71 -17.81 16.59
N ARG A 103 0.55 -18.97 15.95
CA ARG A 103 -0.50 -19.97 16.23
C ARG A 103 -1.92 -19.37 16.21
N ARG A 104 -2.13 -18.38 15.34
CA ARG A 104 -3.43 -17.72 15.13
C ARG A 104 -3.96 -18.12 13.76
N PRO A 105 -4.84 -19.13 13.65
CA PRO A 105 -5.35 -19.54 12.35
C PRO A 105 -6.11 -18.40 11.68
N LEU A 106 -5.88 -18.21 10.39
CA LEU A 106 -6.67 -17.27 9.60
C LEU A 106 -8.08 -17.82 9.36
N PRO A 107 -9.12 -16.97 9.31
CA PRO A 107 -10.44 -17.36 8.83
C PRO A 107 -10.37 -18.02 7.45
N TYR A 108 -11.29 -18.95 7.17
CA TYR A 108 -11.33 -19.65 5.87
C TYR A 108 -11.52 -18.70 4.67
N ASP A 109 -12.15 -17.55 4.90
CA ASP A 109 -12.42 -16.50 3.91
C ASP A 109 -11.36 -15.37 3.92
N ALA A 110 -10.28 -15.52 4.68
CA ALA A 110 -9.27 -14.48 4.85
C ALA A 110 -8.61 -14.05 3.53
N SER A 111 -8.36 -15.02 2.63
CA SER A 111 -7.84 -14.73 1.30
C SER A 111 -8.78 -13.79 0.57
N GLU A 112 -10.05 -14.17 0.39
CA GLU A 112 -11.06 -13.37 -0.30
C GLU A 112 -11.25 -11.98 0.32
N ARG A 113 -11.28 -11.90 1.65
CA ARG A 113 -11.39 -10.62 2.37
C ARG A 113 -10.20 -9.72 2.09
N MET A 114 -8.99 -10.28 2.05
CA MET A 114 -7.79 -9.56 1.68
C MET A 114 -7.86 -9.06 0.23
N GLN A 115 -8.32 -9.89 -0.71
CA GLN A 115 -8.45 -9.48 -2.11
C GLN A 115 -9.40 -8.31 -2.28
N ARG A 116 -10.58 -8.39 -1.63
CA ARG A 116 -11.55 -7.29 -1.64
C ARG A 116 -10.97 -6.02 -1.02
N ALA A 117 -10.28 -6.14 0.11
CA ALA A 117 -9.64 -5.00 0.77
C ALA A 117 -8.60 -4.33 -0.13
N MET A 118 -7.74 -5.10 -0.79
CA MET A 118 -6.72 -4.56 -1.70
C MET A 118 -7.34 -3.91 -2.94
N LYS A 119 -8.32 -4.57 -3.57
CA LYS A 119 -9.04 -4.02 -4.73
C LYS A 119 -9.73 -2.69 -4.41
N ASN A 120 -10.24 -2.54 -3.19
CA ASN A 120 -10.89 -1.31 -2.74
C ASN A 120 -9.90 -0.23 -2.27
N ALA A 121 -8.66 -0.61 -1.94
CA ALA A 121 -7.67 0.31 -1.43
C ALA A 121 -7.02 1.13 -2.55
N ILE A 122 -6.76 0.53 -3.71
CA ILE A 122 -6.14 1.19 -4.85
C ILE A 122 -6.74 0.67 -6.16
N SER A 123 -7.30 1.58 -6.96
CA SER A 123 -7.82 1.26 -8.30
C SER A 123 -6.73 1.40 -9.37
N TYR A 124 -6.98 0.86 -10.56
CA TYR A 124 -6.10 1.06 -11.72
C TYR A 124 -6.02 2.54 -12.10
N GLU A 125 -7.16 3.23 -12.03
CA GLU A 125 -7.29 4.66 -12.32
C GLU A 125 -6.48 5.50 -11.34
N ASP A 126 -6.47 5.16 -10.05
CA ASP A 126 -5.64 5.82 -9.04
C ASP A 126 -4.16 5.74 -9.41
N VAL A 127 -3.69 4.55 -9.81
CA VAL A 127 -2.28 4.35 -10.21
C VAL A 127 -1.97 5.11 -11.50
N LEU A 128 -2.88 5.11 -12.48
CA LEU A 128 -2.72 5.91 -13.71
C LEU A 128 -2.59 7.39 -13.38
N TYR A 129 -3.46 7.94 -12.54
CA TYR A 129 -3.43 9.36 -12.19
C TYR A 129 -2.20 9.76 -11.39
N LEU A 130 -1.79 8.94 -10.41
CA LEU A 130 -0.56 9.17 -9.65
C LEU A 130 0.68 9.14 -10.56
N THR A 131 0.70 8.21 -11.52
CA THR A 131 1.82 8.10 -12.48
C THR A 131 1.81 9.28 -13.47
N ALA A 132 0.64 9.64 -14.01
CA ALA A 132 0.47 10.80 -14.86
C ALA A 132 0.93 12.08 -14.14
N GLU A 133 0.56 12.25 -12.87
CA GLU A 133 0.96 13.41 -12.07
C GLU A 133 2.49 13.49 -11.91
N ALA A 134 3.16 12.34 -11.75
CA ALA A 134 4.62 12.30 -11.72
C ALA A 134 5.24 12.73 -13.06
N TYR A 135 4.66 12.33 -14.19
CA TYR A 135 5.16 12.71 -15.52
C TYR A 135 4.98 14.21 -15.78
N VAL A 136 3.79 14.77 -15.53
CA VAL A 136 3.54 16.22 -15.76
C VAL A 136 4.37 17.13 -14.84
N LYS A 137 4.90 16.61 -13.73
CA LYS A 137 5.86 17.32 -12.87
C LYS A 137 7.26 17.43 -13.47
N HIS A 138 7.64 16.51 -14.36
CA HIS A 138 9.00 16.39 -14.88
C HIS A 138 9.13 16.71 -16.37
N PHE A 139 8.02 16.62 -17.11
CA PHE A 139 7.98 16.82 -18.55
C PHE A 139 6.97 17.90 -18.90
N THR A 140 7.31 18.70 -19.89
CA THR A 140 6.39 19.62 -20.54
C THR A 140 5.34 18.85 -21.34
N ALA A 141 4.21 19.49 -21.65
CA ALA A 141 3.20 18.90 -22.52
C ALA A 141 3.73 18.52 -23.91
N ALA A 142 4.68 19.29 -24.46
CA ALA A 142 5.32 18.96 -25.73
C ALA A 142 6.11 17.66 -25.64
N GLU A 143 6.94 17.50 -24.61
CA GLU A 143 7.72 16.28 -24.38
C GLU A 143 6.82 15.07 -24.11
N ILE A 144 5.73 15.23 -23.35
CA ILE A 144 4.75 14.16 -23.12
C ILE A 144 4.15 13.68 -24.45
N ARG A 145 3.79 14.60 -25.36
CA ARG A 145 3.29 14.24 -26.69
C ARG A 145 4.34 13.49 -27.50
N GLU A 146 5.59 13.96 -27.51
CA GLU A 146 6.68 13.29 -28.23
C GLU A 146 6.92 11.86 -27.69
N ILE A 147 6.86 11.67 -26.37
CA ILE A 147 6.97 10.34 -25.75
C ILE A 147 5.76 9.47 -26.14
N ALA A 148 4.54 10.02 -26.09
CA ALA A 148 3.32 9.30 -26.50
C ALA A 148 3.40 8.86 -27.97
N ASP A 149 3.82 9.76 -28.87
CA ASP A 149 4.01 9.48 -30.29
C ASP A 149 5.01 8.34 -30.50
N PHE A 150 6.14 8.36 -29.77
CA PHE A 150 7.10 7.27 -29.82
C PHE A 150 6.48 5.92 -29.43
N TYR A 151 5.78 5.85 -28.30
CA TYR A 151 5.13 4.62 -27.84
C TYR A 151 3.95 4.19 -28.72
N ASN A 152 3.39 5.09 -29.53
CA ASN A 152 2.38 4.80 -30.54
C ASN A 152 2.98 4.29 -31.87
N MET A 153 4.29 4.34 -32.07
CA MET A 153 4.92 3.69 -33.23
C MET A 153 4.97 2.16 -33.08
N PRO A 154 4.98 1.38 -34.18
CA PRO A 154 5.11 -0.08 -34.11
C PRO A 154 6.35 -0.54 -33.32
N VAL A 155 7.48 0.18 -33.46
CA VAL A 155 8.71 -0.10 -32.72
C VAL A 155 8.58 0.26 -31.24
N GLY A 156 7.95 1.39 -30.90
CA GLY A 156 7.74 1.82 -29.52
C GLY A 156 6.82 0.87 -28.76
N ARG A 157 5.71 0.45 -29.36
CA ARG A 157 4.84 -0.60 -28.78
C ARG A 157 5.59 -1.92 -28.58
N LYS A 158 6.39 -2.34 -29.58
CA LYS A 158 7.21 -3.55 -29.47
C LYS A 158 8.21 -3.42 -28.33
N LEU A 159 8.86 -2.28 -28.19
CA LEU A 159 9.81 -2.01 -27.11
C LEU A 159 9.11 -2.06 -25.74
N ALA A 160 7.99 -1.36 -25.55
CA ALA A 160 7.23 -1.37 -24.30
C ALA A 160 6.85 -2.80 -23.87
N ARG A 161 6.38 -3.62 -24.81
CA ARG A 161 6.01 -5.01 -24.55
C ARG A 161 7.21 -5.89 -24.19
N LEU A 162 8.34 -5.72 -24.88
CA LEU A 162 9.52 -6.57 -24.69
C LEU A 162 10.43 -6.10 -23.56
N GLN A 163 10.27 -4.87 -23.06
CA GLN A 163 11.14 -4.32 -22.00
C GLN A 163 11.20 -5.22 -20.74
N PRO A 164 10.08 -5.78 -20.22
CA PRO A 164 10.14 -6.73 -19.11
C PRO A 164 10.89 -8.02 -19.45
N GLU A 165 10.71 -8.56 -20.66
CA GLU A 165 11.40 -9.78 -21.13
C GLU A 165 12.90 -9.55 -21.28
N ILE A 166 13.31 -8.41 -21.86
CA ILE A 166 14.71 -8.01 -21.99
C ILE A 166 15.36 -7.91 -20.60
N MET A 167 14.66 -7.31 -19.62
CA MET A 167 15.16 -7.26 -18.24
C MET A 167 15.23 -8.66 -17.62
N ALA A 168 14.24 -9.52 -17.85
CA ALA A 168 14.23 -10.90 -17.38
C ALA A 168 15.39 -11.74 -17.94
N ASP A 169 15.82 -11.47 -19.19
CA ASP A 169 16.96 -12.13 -19.83
C ASP A 169 18.33 -11.69 -19.25
N ILE A 170 18.41 -10.44 -18.80
CA ILE A 170 19.69 -9.82 -18.37
C ILE A 170 19.92 -10.00 -16.87
N MET A 171 18.88 -9.89 -16.03
CA MET A 171 19.02 -9.91 -14.57
C MET A 171 19.70 -11.18 -14.02
N PRO A 172 19.38 -12.40 -14.48
CA PRO A 172 20.09 -13.62 -14.05
C PRO A 172 21.58 -13.57 -14.39
N LYS A 173 21.93 -13.08 -15.59
CA LYS A 173 23.33 -12.96 -16.04
C LYS A 173 24.12 -11.96 -15.20
N ILE A 174 23.48 -10.86 -14.81
CA ILE A 174 24.06 -9.89 -13.86
C ILE A 174 24.31 -10.57 -12.52
N SER A 175 23.32 -11.29 -11.97
CA SER A 175 23.45 -12.02 -10.70
C SER A 175 24.61 -13.02 -10.73
N ASP A 176 24.70 -13.84 -11.78
CA ASP A 176 25.78 -14.82 -11.94
C ASP A 176 27.16 -14.14 -12.04
N THR A 177 27.22 -13.05 -12.80
CA THR A 177 28.45 -12.26 -12.95
C THR A 177 28.90 -11.65 -11.63
N ILE A 178 27.96 -11.11 -10.84
CA ILE A 178 28.24 -10.56 -9.51
C ILE A 178 28.73 -11.68 -8.59
N ASN A 179 28.03 -12.81 -8.54
CA ASN A 179 28.39 -13.94 -7.67
C ASN A 179 29.80 -14.45 -7.97
N ASP A 180 30.14 -14.69 -9.25
CA ASP A 180 31.49 -15.12 -9.65
C ASP A 180 32.57 -14.10 -9.26
N ARG A 181 32.32 -12.81 -9.52
CA ARG A 181 33.29 -11.75 -9.23
C ARG A 181 33.46 -11.52 -7.73
N VAL A 182 32.38 -11.57 -6.95
CA VAL A 182 32.41 -11.44 -5.49
C VAL A 182 33.17 -12.61 -4.88
N LEU A 183 32.90 -13.85 -5.31
CA LEU A 183 33.64 -15.03 -4.83
C LEU A 183 35.14 -14.92 -5.12
N LYS A 184 35.52 -14.49 -6.33
CA LYS A 184 36.94 -14.25 -6.70
C LYS A 184 37.56 -13.12 -5.88
N ALA A 185 36.83 -12.03 -5.62
CA ALA A 185 37.31 -10.94 -4.79
C ALA A 185 37.52 -11.39 -3.34
N MET A 186 36.57 -12.11 -2.76
CA MET A 186 36.69 -12.67 -1.40
C MET A 186 37.90 -13.59 -1.26
N GLN A 187 38.17 -14.45 -2.26
CA GLN A 187 39.37 -15.29 -2.26
C GLN A 187 40.66 -14.48 -2.24
N ARG A 188 40.73 -13.37 -3.00
CA ARG A 188 41.90 -12.48 -3.03
C ARG A 188 42.13 -11.77 -1.69
N GLU A 189 41.06 -11.42 -1.00
CA GLU A 189 41.09 -10.80 0.33
C GLU A 189 41.33 -11.82 1.46
N GLY A 190 41.63 -13.09 1.14
CA GLY A 190 41.85 -14.14 2.14
C GLY A 190 40.59 -14.62 2.84
N LEU A 191 39.41 -14.15 2.40
CA LEU A 191 38.10 -14.58 2.88
C LEU A 191 37.68 -15.87 2.13
N THR A 192 38.42 -16.96 2.32
CA THR A 192 37.99 -18.26 1.83
C THR A 192 36.90 -18.80 2.74
N ILE A 193 35.70 -19.02 2.20
CA ILE A 193 34.72 -19.90 2.84
C ILE A 193 35.35 -21.29 2.79
N ARG A 194 35.93 -21.74 3.91
CA ARG A 194 36.20 -23.17 4.12
C ARG A 194 34.86 -23.86 3.88
N SER A 195 34.77 -24.65 2.82
CA SER A 195 33.61 -25.54 2.66
C SER A 195 33.45 -26.25 3.99
N VAL A 196 32.27 -26.11 4.60
CA VAL A 196 31.90 -26.97 5.73
C VAL A 196 31.88 -28.36 5.13
N SER A 197 32.97 -29.10 5.35
CA SER A 197 33.05 -30.52 5.06
C SER A 197 31.87 -31.15 5.79
N SER A 198 30.87 -31.60 5.04
CA SER A 198 29.77 -32.39 5.57
C SER A 198 30.35 -33.71 6.08
N ASN A 199 30.71 -33.73 7.36
CA ASN A 199 30.93 -34.94 8.12
C ASN A 199 29.57 -35.40 8.65
N GLN A 200 28.94 -36.32 7.92
CA GLN A 200 28.32 -37.58 8.37
C GLN A 200 27.40 -38.14 7.29
#